data_AF-A0A3M1M4S9-F1
#
_entry.id   AF-A0A3M1M4S9-F1
#
_cell.length_a   1.000
_cell.length_b   1.000
_cell.length_c   1.000
_cell.angle_alpha   90.00
_cell.angle_beta   90.00
_cell.angle_gamma   90.00
#
_symmetry.space_group_name_H-M   'P 1'
#
loop_
_entity.id
_entity.type
_entity.pdbx_description
1 polymer ?
#
loop_
_entity_poly.entity_id
_entity_poly.type
_entity_poly.pdbx_seq_one_letter_code
_entity_poly.pdbx_strand_id
1 'polypeptide(L)'
;MLSVRIKVSLSVLALAIGLIPQAPATAQEAVIESSAVLPAAAQTVTPVLSAPLKGALRRARLKDEAVDAFYAGRDSRPFWTAGTGAWARALLRTIEASDRHGLAPSRYHPARLRKLLAAGGPEAEAAFMKAYLAFGRDISSGQIAPRSADREIHIPLRRPASQALLSRLRGSPPGDFFGLAPQTKEYAKLVAELARVRKLVERDAAIGKVPRGRLMRLGTRSRRVLALRKRLAAVMRDRLGANDSSILGRERLTATIAPEGDAEVYDATLEAAVKEFQTRSRLKPDGVVGPATLAALNASAADRYGQILVNLERIRWLHRDPEERHIFVNQADFSMEFMDRGRLVLDSRVIVGKRGHETPEFIDEMDHMIVNPSWHVPVSIATKEILPRLKKDPSYLARHNMQIVPRGRHPVPDGVTTDYSQYSVGNFPFSIRQRPSARNALGRVKFMFPNQFSVYLHDTPTKRLFERDVRAFSHGCVRVQRPFDLAYALLQGQVDDPEATFKAWLRSGRERRVDLKRTVKVYLTYRTVFVDRNGDIQYRADIYGRDARVLKALRAVGVDSLS
;
A
#
# COMPACT_ATOMS: atom_id res chain seq x y z
N MET A 1 -26.71 24.04 -57.84
CA MET A 1 -27.75 24.80 -58.56
C MET A 1 -29.00 24.84 -57.69
N LEU A 2 -29.50 26.07 -57.46
CA LEU A 2 -30.85 26.52 -57.00
C LEU A 2 -31.47 25.85 -55.74
N SER A 3 -31.64 26.53 -54.60
CA SER A 3 -32.61 27.61 -54.25
C SER A 3 -34.08 27.18 -54.44
N VAL A 4 -34.97 27.27 -53.43
CA VAL A 4 -35.81 28.44 -53.03
C VAL A 4 -36.61 28.01 -51.78
N ARG A 5 -36.61 28.65 -50.58
CA ARG A 5 -37.17 29.93 -50.07
C ARG A 5 -38.71 30.04 -49.99
N ILE A 6 -39.24 30.47 -48.82
CA ILE A 6 -40.35 31.43 -48.53
C ILE A 6 -40.45 31.54 -46.97
N LYS A 7 -40.10 32.65 -46.29
CA LYS A 7 -40.76 33.97 -46.02
C LYS A 7 -41.96 33.85 -45.05
N VAL A 8 -42.19 34.65 -43.98
CA VAL A 8 -42.35 36.13 -43.77
C VAL A 8 -42.31 36.38 -42.22
N SER A 9 -41.52 37.25 -41.57
CA SER A 9 -41.46 38.73 -41.38
C SER A 9 -42.47 39.41 -40.43
N LEU A 10 -41.92 40.26 -39.52
CA LEU A 10 -42.30 41.63 -39.01
C LEU A 10 -41.96 41.75 -37.50
N SER A 11 -41.50 42.85 -36.88
CA SER A 11 -40.90 44.16 -37.21
C SER A 11 -40.61 44.86 -35.84
N VAL A 12 -39.41 45.42 -35.55
CA VAL A 12 -38.90 46.81 -35.75
C VAL A 12 -38.80 47.65 -34.44
N LEU A 13 -37.64 48.33 -34.30
CA LEU A 13 -37.33 49.69 -33.78
C LEU A 13 -36.17 49.67 -32.74
N ALA A 14 -34.90 49.90 -33.08
CA ALA A 14 -34.18 51.10 -33.53
C ALA A 14 -33.97 52.18 -32.44
N LEU A 15 -32.70 52.35 -31.98
CA LEU A 15 -31.99 53.63 -32.07
C LEU A 15 -30.47 53.43 -31.85
N ALA A 16 -29.68 54.01 -32.76
CA ALA A 16 -28.22 54.09 -32.77
C ALA A 16 -27.78 55.55 -32.58
N ILE A 17 -26.50 55.75 -32.26
CA ILE A 17 -25.58 56.90 -32.51
C ILE A 17 -24.45 56.69 -31.47
N GLY A 18 -23.13 56.68 -31.72
CA GLY A 18 -22.27 56.96 -32.86
C GLY A 18 -20.89 57.32 -32.26
N LEU A 19 -19.83 56.56 -32.58
CA LEU A 19 -18.42 56.95 -32.39
C LEU A 19 -18.06 58.05 -33.42
N ILE A 20 -16.99 58.86 -33.34
CA ILE A 20 -15.53 58.55 -33.33
C ILE A 20 -14.71 59.83 -32.92
N PRO A 21 -13.35 59.87 -33.00
CA PRO A 21 -12.35 59.88 -31.89
C PRO A 21 -11.65 61.25 -31.72
N GLN A 22 -10.57 61.34 -30.91
CA GLN A 22 -9.27 62.00 -31.22
C GLN A 22 -8.32 61.98 -29.99
N ALA A 23 -7.03 61.82 -30.26
CA ALA A 23 -5.87 62.09 -29.39
C ALA A 23 -4.79 62.75 -30.30
N PRO A 24 -3.64 63.28 -29.82
CA PRO A 24 -3.22 63.73 -28.48
C PRO A 24 -2.64 65.17 -28.48
N ALA A 25 -2.29 65.75 -27.33
CA ALA A 25 -1.34 66.88 -27.23
C ALA A 25 -0.69 66.96 -25.83
N THR A 26 0.55 67.43 -25.83
CA THR A 26 1.64 67.30 -24.84
C THR A 26 1.84 68.48 -23.87
N ALA A 27 2.65 68.21 -22.82
CA ALA A 27 3.39 69.10 -21.91
C ALA A 27 2.54 69.69 -20.74
N GLN A 28 2.99 69.74 -19.48
CA GLN A 28 4.30 70.16 -18.97
C GLN A 28 4.48 69.78 -17.49
N GLU A 29 5.72 69.89 -17.02
CA GLU A 29 6.30 69.44 -15.75
C GLU A 29 5.71 70.05 -14.47
N ALA A 30 5.78 69.29 -13.38
CA ALA A 30 6.09 69.83 -12.06
C ALA A 30 6.93 68.82 -11.27
N VAL A 31 8.19 69.19 -11.09
CA VAL A 31 9.18 68.60 -10.20
C VAL A 31 8.79 68.90 -8.75
N ILE A 32 8.77 67.88 -7.88
CA ILE A 32 9.03 68.08 -6.45
C ILE A 32 10.03 67.03 -6.01
N GLU A 33 11.16 67.55 -5.53
CA GLU A 33 12.32 66.82 -5.06
C GLU A 33 12.07 66.02 -3.78
N SER A 34 12.81 64.92 -3.73
CA SER A 34 13.04 64.02 -2.62
C SER A 34 13.57 64.72 -1.36
N SER A 35 13.07 64.32 -0.20
CA SER A 35 13.88 64.22 1.02
C SER A 35 13.63 62.87 1.66
N ALA A 36 14.64 62.01 1.54
CA ALA A 36 14.67 60.66 2.08
C ALA A 36 14.73 60.68 3.61
N VAL A 37 13.77 59.98 4.24
CA VAL A 37 13.94 59.41 5.57
C VAL A 37 13.88 57.90 5.40
N LEU A 38 15.01 57.24 5.66
CA LEU A 38 15.12 55.78 5.68
C LEU A 38 14.11 55.20 6.69
N PRO A 39 13.27 54.20 6.34
CA PRO A 39 12.65 53.39 7.37
C PRO A 39 13.72 52.48 7.95
N ALA A 40 13.92 52.65 9.25
CA ALA A 40 14.70 51.78 10.11
C ALA A 40 14.33 50.30 9.89
N ALA A 41 15.34 49.44 10.02
CA ALA A 41 15.23 47.99 9.98
C ALA A 41 13.95 47.49 10.65
N ALA A 42 13.13 46.77 9.89
CA ALA A 42 11.97 46.06 10.41
C ALA A 42 12.44 45.05 11.47
N GLN A 43 12.34 45.45 12.73
CA GLN A 43 12.39 44.52 13.85
C GLN A 43 11.20 43.57 13.66
N THR A 44 11.48 42.29 13.49
CA THR A 44 10.50 41.22 13.57
C THR A 44 9.99 41.14 15.01
N VAL A 45 9.06 42.02 15.36
CA VAL A 45 8.30 41.92 16.60
C VAL A 45 7.46 40.65 16.50
N THR A 46 7.89 39.60 17.18
CA THR A 46 7.07 38.40 17.36
C THR A 46 5.80 38.82 18.10
N PRO A 47 4.59 38.63 17.53
CA PRO A 47 3.37 39.00 18.23
C PRO A 47 3.24 38.16 19.50
N VAL A 48 3.16 38.83 20.65
CA VAL A 48 3.05 38.19 21.96
C VAL A 48 1.70 37.47 22.03
N LEU A 49 1.73 36.13 22.02
CA LEU A 49 0.60 35.29 22.43
C LEU A 49 0.07 35.81 23.76
N SER A 50 -1.24 36.13 23.88
CA SER A 50 -1.83 36.57 25.15
C SER A 50 -1.40 35.63 26.28
N ALA A 51 -0.95 36.18 27.41
CA ALA A 51 -0.36 35.38 28.49
C ALA A 51 -1.23 34.17 28.92
N PRO A 52 -2.58 34.27 28.98
CA PRO A 52 -3.45 33.13 29.24
C PRO A 52 -3.38 32.02 28.17
N LEU A 53 -3.42 32.37 26.88
CA LEU A 53 -3.35 31.41 25.78
C LEU A 53 -1.99 30.73 25.69
N LYS A 54 -0.89 31.51 25.82
CA LYS A 54 0.47 30.96 25.87
C LYS A 54 0.64 29.96 27.02
N GLY A 55 0.07 30.28 28.19
CA GLY A 55 0.03 29.39 29.34
C GLY A 55 -0.71 28.08 29.05
N ALA A 56 -1.88 28.16 28.42
CA ALA A 56 -2.70 27.01 28.06
C ALA A 56 -2.01 26.11 27.01
N LEU A 57 -1.43 26.68 25.95
CA LEU A 57 -0.68 25.94 24.92
C LEU A 57 0.52 25.18 25.54
N ARG A 58 1.26 25.84 26.45
CA ARG A 58 2.36 25.19 27.19
C ARG A 58 1.87 24.02 28.06
N ARG A 59 0.77 24.20 28.81
CA ARG A 59 0.16 23.13 29.62
C ARG A 59 -0.35 21.97 28.75
N ALA A 60 -0.86 22.27 27.56
CA ALA A 60 -1.25 21.26 26.57
C ALA A 60 -0.04 20.53 25.94
N ARG A 61 1.19 20.99 26.22
CA ARG A 61 2.46 20.52 25.62
C ARG A 61 2.53 20.76 24.11
N LEU A 62 1.94 21.87 23.65
CA LEU A 62 2.11 22.36 22.29
C LEU A 62 3.29 23.33 22.25
N LYS A 63 4.48 22.79 21.96
CA LYS A 63 5.69 23.56 21.65
C LYS A 63 5.94 23.41 20.15
N ASP A 64 5.35 24.29 19.35
CA ASP A 64 5.32 24.17 17.89
C ASP A 64 5.26 25.56 17.26
N GLU A 65 6.31 25.94 16.54
CA GLU A 65 6.45 27.29 15.95
C GLU A 65 5.30 27.64 14.98
N ALA A 66 4.74 26.64 14.28
CA ALA A 66 3.63 26.87 13.38
C ALA A 66 2.33 27.21 14.15
N VAL A 67 2.16 26.63 15.35
CA VAL A 67 1.03 26.98 16.24
C VAL A 67 1.20 28.40 16.77
N ASP A 68 2.41 28.75 17.19
CA ASP A 68 2.72 30.10 17.67
C ASP A 68 2.48 31.13 16.56
N ALA A 69 3.00 30.89 15.34
CA ALA A 69 2.77 31.74 14.17
C ALA A 69 1.30 31.84 13.78
N PHE A 70 0.53 30.74 13.85
CA PHE A 70 -0.90 30.72 13.55
C PHE A 70 -1.71 31.64 14.46
N TYR A 71 -1.44 31.63 15.77
CA TYR A 71 -2.13 32.52 16.71
C TYR A 71 -1.57 33.94 16.71
N ALA A 72 -0.28 34.10 16.46
CA ALA A 72 0.37 35.40 16.31
C ALA A 72 -0.25 36.18 15.12
N GLY A 73 -0.45 35.53 13.97
CA GLY A 73 -1.17 36.10 12.82
C GLY A 73 -2.67 36.35 13.04
N ARG A 74 -3.19 36.07 14.24
CA ARG A 74 -4.58 36.30 14.65
C ARG A 74 -4.69 37.29 15.82
N ASP A 75 -3.62 38.00 16.16
CA ASP A 75 -3.51 38.85 17.36
C ASP A 75 -3.89 38.11 18.64
N SER A 76 -3.54 36.82 18.74
CA SER A 76 -3.90 35.94 19.86
C SER A 76 -5.41 35.72 20.09
N ARG A 77 -6.26 36.10 19.12
CA ARG A 77 -7.70 35.81 19.22
C ARG A 77 -7.96 34.32 19.05
N PRO A 78 -8.91 33.74 19.80
CA PRO A 78 -9.25 32.33 19.67
C PRO A 78 -9.70 31.98 18.23
N PHE A 79 -9.48 30.74 17.82
CA PHE A 79 -9.94 30.17 16.56
C PHE A 79 -11.04 29.14 16.81
N TRP A 80 -10.76 28.16 17.66
CA TRP A 80 -11.64 27.03 17.91
C TRP A 80 -12.89 27.43 18.69
N THR A 81 -12.74 28.29 19.70
CA THR A 81 -13.84 28.75 20.57
C THR A 81 -14.43 30.10 20.13
N ALA A 82 -14.05 30.61 18.97
CA ALA A 82 -14.56 31.89 18.48
C ALA A 82 -16.04 31.79 18.05
N GLY A 83 -16.81 32.82 18.37
CA GLY A 83 -18.24 32.92 18.03
C GLY A 83 -19.02 31.72 18.57
N THR A 84 -19.68 30.98 17.66
CA THR A 84 -20.41 29.77 18.04
C THR A 84 -19.49 28.56 18.29
N GLY A 85 -18.18 28.64 18.02
CA GLY A 85 -17.28 27.49 18.11
C GLY A 85 -17.55 26.43 17.03
N ALA A 86 -18.02 26.86 15.85
CA ALA A 86 -18.40 25.96 14.75
C ALA A 86 -17.26 25.04 14.30
N TRP A 87 -16.03 25.56 14.24
CA TRP A 87 -14.82 24.77 13.94
C TRP A 87 -14.57 23.67 14.99
N ALA A 88 -14.66 24.02 16.28
CA ALA A 88 -14.52 23.05 17.37
C ALA A 88 -15.61 21.97 17.34
N ARG A 89 -16.87 22.36 17.07
CA ARG A 89 -17.98 21.41 16.90
C ARG A 89 -17.78 20.46 15.73
N ALA A 90 -17.32 20.96 14.58
CA ALA A 90 -16.99 20.12 13.43
C ALA A 90 -15.89 19.11 13.75
N LEU A 91 -14.84 19.55 14.46
CA LEU A 91 -13.73 18.67 14.85
C LEU A 91 -14.19 17.61 15.86
N LEU A 92 -14.96 18.01 16.88
CA LEU A 92 -15.49 17.09 17.88
C LEU A 92 -16.35 15.99 17.23
N ARG A 93 -17.29 16.35 16.36
CA ARG A 93 -18.11 15.38 15.61
C ARG A 93 -17.24 14.46 14.74
N THR A 94 -16.22 15.00 14.09
CA THR A 94 -15.30 14.20 13.27
C THR A 94 -14.52 13.18 14.10
N ILE A 95 -13.99 13.61 15.25
CA ILE A 95 -13.28 12.74 16.20
C ILE A 95 -14.20 11.63 16.69
N GLU A 96 -15.43 11.95 17.07
CA GLU A 96 -16.42 10.97 17.55
C GLU A 96 -16.77 9.93 16.49
N ALA A 97 -16.78 10.33 15.21
CA ALA A 97 -17.04 9.45 14.07
C ALA A 97 -15.76 8.85 13.45
N SER A 98 -14.59 9.01 14.09
CA SER A 98 -13.31 8.62 13.49
C SER A 98 -13.08 7.10 13.41
N ASP A 99 -13.86 6.32 14.16
CA ASP A 99 -13.95 4.85 14.05
C ASP A 99 -14.42 4.39 12.66
N ARG A 100 -15.18 5.22 11.94
CA ARG A 100 -15.57 4.97 10.53
C ARG A 100 -14.37 4.87 9.60
N HIS A 101 -13.25 5.48 9.98
CA HIS A 101 -11.98 5.38 9.27
C HIS A 101 -11.02 4.42 9.96
N GLY A 102 -11.43 3.66 10.98
CA GLY A 102 -10.54 2.79 11.74
C GLY A 102 -9.55 3.52 12.64
N LEU A 103 -9.87 4.76 13.03
CA LEU A 103 -9.15 5.45 14.10
C LEU A 103 -9.77 5.12 15.47
N ALA A 104 -9.03 5.40 16.54
CA ALA A 104 -9.52 5.28 17.91
C ALA A 104 -9.97 6.64 18.43
N PRO A 105 -11.29 6.93 18.54
CA PRO A 105 -11.80 8.22 19.03
C PRO A 105 -11.26 8.59 20.41
N SER A 106 -11.07 7.60 21.29
CA SER A 106 -10.60 7.75 22.67
C SER A 106 -9.23 8.44 22.77
N ARG A 107 -8.36 8.30 21.75
CA ARG A 107 -7.04 8.96 21.68
C ARG A 107 -7.12 10.49 21.72
N TYR A 108 -8.24 11.06 21.31
CA TYR A 108 -8.43 12.50 21.23
C TYR A 108 -9.32 13.05 22.37
N HIS A 109 -9.72 12.19 23.31
CA HIS A 109 -10.51 12.55 24.50
C HIS A 109 -11.80 13.36 24.20
N PRO A 110 -12.71 12.87 23.32
CA PRO A 110 -13.90 13.62 22.90
C PRO A 110 -14.79 14.07 24.08
N ALA A 111 -14.92 13.24 25.12
CA ALA A 111 -15.68 13.63 26.33
C ALA A 111 -15.10 14.86 27.04
N ARG A 112 -13.76 14.98 27.08
CA ARG A 112 -13.07 16.16 27.64
C ARG A 112 -13.25 17.38 26.73
N LEU A 113 -13.10 17.19 25.41
CA LEU A 113 -13.32 18.26 24.43
C LEU A 113 -14.75 18.81 24.49
N ARG A 114 -15.75 17.96 24.69
CA ARG A 114 -17.15 18.38 24.84
C ARG A 114 -17.35 19.27 26.07
N LYS A 115 -16.79 18.88 27.22
CA LYS A 115 -16.84 19.70 28.45
C LYS A 115 -16.12 21.03 28.27
N LEU A 116 -14.93 21.03 27.66
CA LEU A 116 -14.15 22.23 27.40
C LEU A 116 -14.83 23.17 26.41
N LEU A 117 -15.50 22.64 25.39
CA LEU A 117 -16.24 23.45 24.43
C LEU A 117 -17.38 24.24 25.08
N ALA A 118 -18.05 23.65 26.07
CA ALA A 118 -19.10 24.35 26.83
C ALA A 118 -18.53 25.43 27.76
N ALA A 119 -17.34 25.18 28.35
CA ALA A 119 -16.67 26.15 29.23
C ALA A 119 -16.00 27.30 28.46
N GLY A 120 -15.50 27.04 27.25
CA GLY A 120 -14.72 28.00 26.47
C GLY A 120 -13.34 28.29 27.07
N GLY A 121 -12.77 29.42 26.69
CA GLY A 121 -11.52 29.94 27.23
C GLY A 121 -10.22 29.32 26.67
N PRO A 122 -9.06 29.78 27.17
CA PRO A 122 -7.74 29.39 26.66
C PRO A 122 -7.44 27.89 26.71
N GLU A 123 -7.93 27.19 27.73
CA GLU A 123 -7.77 25.73 27.90
C GLU A 123 -8.51 24.95 26.81
N ALA A 124 -9.73 25.38 26.47
CA ALA A 124 -10.50 24.78 25.41
C ALA A 124 -9.81 25.02 24.05
N GLU A 125 -9.40 26.26 23.79
CA GLU A 125 -8.67 26.64 22.57
C GLU A 125 -7.42 25.77 22.35
N ALA A 126 -6.58 25.64 23.38
CA ALA A 126 -5.37 24.81 23.33
C ALA A 126 -5.68 23.30 23.18
N ALA A 127 -6.74 22.81 23.82
CA ALA A 127 -7.12 21.40 23.72
C ALA A 127 -7.62 21.04 22.31
N PHE A 128 -8.42 21.91 21.68
CA PHE A 128 -8.88 21.70 20.31
C PHE A 128 -7.73 21.79 19.30
N MET A 129 -6.80 22.74 19.47
CA MET A 129 -5.60 22.81 18.63
C MET A 129 -4.77 21.51 18.72
N LYS A 130 -4.56 20.99 19.94
CA LYS A 130 -3.85 19.73 20.15
C LYS A 130 -4.57 18.55 19.49
N ALA A 131 -5.89 18.46 19.69
CA ALA A 131 -6.70 17.41 19.11
C ALA A 131 -6.67 17.45 17.58
N TYR A 132 -6.74 18.65 16.98
CA TYR A 132 -6.67 18.84 15.53
C TYR A 132 -5.35 18.34 14.96
N LEU A 133 -4.22 18.74 15.53
CA LEU A 133 -2.90 18.32 15.05
C LEU A 133 -2.68 16.82 15.23
N ALA A 134 -3.11 16.26 16.36
CA ALA A 134 -3.02 14.81 16.61
C ALA A 134 -3.89 14.03 15.61
N PHE A 135 -5.17 14.38 15.49
CA PHE A 135 -6.10 13.76 14.55
C PHE A 135 -5.62 13.91 13.11
N GLY A 136 -5.23 15.12 12.71
CA GLY A 136 -4.77 15.43 11.36
C GLY A 136 -3.56 14.60 10.97
N ARG A 137 -2.58 14.40 11.87
CA ARG A 137 -1.44 13.51 11.63
C ARG A 137 -1.87 12.04 11.56
N ASP A 138 -2.72 11.59 12.47
CA ASP A 138 -3.11 10.19 12.56
C ASP A 138 -4.02 9.74 11.40
N ILE A 139 -5.00 10.56 10.97
CA ILE A 139 -5.88 10.25 9.84
C ILE A 139 -5.13 10.23 8.50
N SER A 140 -4.12 11.09 8.35
CA SER A 140 -3.36 11.24 7.11
C SER A 140 -2.20 10.26 7.01
N SER A 141 -1.48 10.01 8.10
CA SER A 141 -0.22 9.25 8.10
C SER A 141 -0.25 7.97 8.93
N GLY A 142 -1.23 7.77 9.81
CA GLY A 142 -1.35 6.57 10.64
C GLY A 142 -1.18 6.85 12.14
N GLN A 143 -1.82 6.02 12.95
CA GLN A 143 -1.87 6.12 14.41
C GLN A 143 -0.68 5.47 15.10
N ILE A 144 -0.05 4.50 14.44
CA ILE A 144 1.06 3.72 15.00
C ILE A 144 2.29 3.80 14.09
N ALA A 145 3.48 3.65 14.68
CA ALA A 145 4.71 3.57 13.91
C ALA A 145 4.83 2.17 13.27
N PRO A 146 5.07 2.04 11.95
CA PRO A 146 5.08 0.74 11.28
C PRO A 146 6.02 -0.28 11.94
N ARG A 147 7.26 0.14 12.22
CA ARG A 147 8.30 -0.68 12.85
C ARG A 147 7.98 -1.10 14.30
N SER A 148 7.10 -0.38 14.98
CA SER A 148 6.66 -0.75 16.34
C SER A 148 5.68 -1.94 16.34
N ALA A 149 4.96 -2.16 15.24
CA ALA A 149 4.06 -3.29 15.07
C ALA A 149 4.83 -4.56 14.65
N ASP A 150 5.80 -4.42 13.76
CA ASP A 150 6.62 -5.52 13.27
C ASP A 150 7.98 -5.00 12.81
N ARG A 151 9.06 -5.69 13.23
CA ARG A 151 10.44 -5.32 12.93
C ARG A 151 10.78 -5.36 11.44
N GLU A 152 10.07 -6.15 10.65
CA GLU A 152 10.25 -6.30 9.20
C GLU A 152 9.54 -5.20 8.40
N ILE A 153 8.84 -4.27 9.06
CA ILE A 153 8.15 -3.15 8.42
C ILE A 153 9.00 -1.89 8.55
N HIS A 154 9.77 -1.60 7.50
CA HIS A 154 10.69 -0.46 7.38
C HIS A 154 10.12 0.66 6.49
N ILE A 155 8.81 0.86 6.52
CA ILE A 155 8.15 1.96 5.82
C ILE A 155 8.32 3.26 6.65
N PRO A 156 8.91 4.32 6.08
CA PRO A 156 9.09 5.59 6.80
C PRO A 156 7.74 6.31 6.93
N LEU A 157 7.41 6.71 8.16
CA LEU A 157 6.16 7.42 8.45
C LEU A 157 6.31 8.92 8.13
N ARG A 158 5.71 9.38 7.04
CA ARG A 158 5.73 10.81 6.65
C ARG A 158 4.55 11.56 7.30
N ARG A 159 4.75 12.04 8.52
CA ARG A 159 3.72 12.84 9.21
C ARG A 159 3.63 14.24 8.61
N PRO A 160 2.44 14.79 8.33
CA PRO A 160 2.32 16.17 7.88
C PRO A 160 2.84 17.12 8.96
N ALA A 161 3.62 18.11 8.53
CA ALA A 161 4.04 19.22 9.38
C ALA A 161 2.82 19.99 9.89
N SER A 162 2.93 20.59 11.08
CA SER A 162 1.84 21.38 11.67
C SER A 162 1.41 22.51 10.75
N GLN A 163 2.35 23.21 10.11
CA GLN A 163 2.05 24.27 9.14
C GLN A 163 1.15 23.78 8.00
N ALA A 164 1.38 22.57 7.47
CA ALA A 164 0.57 22.02 6.40
C ALA A 164 -0.87 21.74 6.86
N LEU A 165 -1.06 21.27 8.10
CA LEU A 165 -2.38 21.08 8.68
C LEU A 165 -3.07 22.42 8.97
N LEU A 166 -2.38 23.35 9.63
CA LEU A 166 -2.92 24.66 9.98
C LEU A 166 -3.31 25.47 8.76
N SER A 167 -2.61 25.31 7.62
CA SER A 167 -3.00 25.95 6.35
C SER A 167 -4.41 25.56 5.87
N ARG A 168 -4.96 24.43 6.34
CA ARG A 168 -6.31 23.97 6.01
C ARG A 168 -7.40 24.65 6.85
N LEU A 169 -7.04 25.37 7.91
CA LEU A 169 -7.96 26.08 8.81
C LEU A 169 -8.29 27.48 8.28
N ARG A 170 -8.90 27.54 7.09
CA ARG A 170 -9.23 28.79 6.39
C ARG A 170 -10.67 28.78 5.88
N GLY A 171 -11.24 29.96 5.69
CA GLY A 171 -12.61 30.12 5.20
C GLY A 171 -13.66 29.66 6.22
N SER A 172 -14.69 28.96 5.73
CA SER A 172 -15.82 28.48 6.54
C SER A 172 -15.54 27.12 7.19
N PRO A 173 -16.11 26.84 8.38
CA PRO A 173 -15.99 25.53 9.02
C PRO A 173 -16.50 24.41 8.10
N PRO A 174 -15.74 23.31 7.90
CA PRO A 174 -16.20 22.20 7.08
C PRO A 174 -17.25 21.35 7.83
N GLY A 175 -17.96 20.49 7.10
CA GLY A 175 -18.87 19.50 7.69
C GLY A 175 -18.14 18.51 8.61
N ASP A 176 -16.95 18.07 8.16
CA ASP A 176 -16.02 17.19 8.86
C ASP A 176 -14.56 17.47 8.44
N PHE A 177 -13.61 16.79 9.09
CA PHE A 177 -12.19 16.84 8.74
C PHE A 177 -11.66 15.57 8.04
N PHE A 178 -12.53 14.71 7.50
CA PHE A 178 -12.12 13.50 6.79
C PHE A 178 -11.44 13.81 5.44
N GLY A 179 -11.54 15.04 4.94
CA GLY A 179 -10.72 15.54 3.83
C GLY A 179 -9.20 15.55 4.10
N LEU A 180 -8.77 15.32 5.35
CA LEU A 180 -7.36 15.13 5.72
C LEU A 180 -6.87 13.69 5.48
N ALA A 181 -7.78 12.73 5.29
CA ALA A 181 -7.42 11.35 5.01
C ALA A 181 -6.79 11.18 3.60
N PRO A 182 -6.15 10.03 3.29
CA PRO A 182 -5.76 9.72 1.92
C PRO A 182 -6.96 9.84 0.96
N GLN A 183 -6.80 10.64 -0.10
CA GLN A 183 -7.88 10.93 -1.06
C GLN A 183 -7.91 9.93 -2.24
N THR A 184 -7.37 8.72 -2.05
CA THR A 184 -7.32 7.70 -3.10
C THR A 184 -8.64 6.95 -3.20
N LYS A 185 -8.99 6.50 -4.42
CA LYS A 185 -10.18 5.65 -4.65
C LYS A 185 -10.14 4.37 -3.81
N GLU A 186 -8.96 3.80 -3.61
CA GLU A 186 -8.75 2.61 -2.77
C GLU A 186 -9.13 2.89 -1.31
N TYR A 187 -8.67 4.01 -0.74
CA TYR A 187 -8.97 4.36 0.64
C TYR A 187 -10.48 4.52 0.87
N ALA A 188 -11.16 5.25 -0.02
CA ALA A 188 -12.61 5.43 0.04
C ALA A 188 -13.37 4.09 -0.04
N LYS A 189 -12.95 3.17 -0.91
CA LYS A 189 -13.54 1.83 -1.03
C LYS A 189 -13.34 0.99 0.24
N LEU A 190 -12.15 1.04 0.85
CA LEU A 190 -11.89 0.32 2.11
C LEU A 190 -12.70 0.90 3.28
N VAL A 191 -12.92 2.21 3.33
CA VAL A 191 -13.81 2.84 4.32
C VAL A 191 -15.26 2.36 4.15
N ALA A 192 -15.76 2.34 2.91
CA ALA A 192 -17.09 1.83 2.60
C ALA A 192 -17.23 0.33 2.97
N GLU A 193 -16.20 -0.46 2.67
CA GLU A 193 -16.15 -1.88 3.02
C GLU A 193 -16.09 -2.12 4.53
N LEU A 194 -15.34 -1.30 5.27
CA LEU A 194 -15.31 -1.37 6.73
C LEU A 194 -16.72 -1.20 7.31
N ALA A 195 -17.47 -0.20 6.82
CA ALA A 195 -18.85 0.05 7.23
C ALA A 195 -19.80 -1.09 6.82
N ARG A 196 -19.61 -1.66 5.62
CA ARG A 196 -20.40 -2.80 5.14
C ARG A 196 -20.15 -4.04 5.99
N VAL A 197 -18.90 -4.42 6.18
CA VAL A 197 -18.49 -5.64 6.92
C VAL A 197 -18.90 -5.55 8.39
N ARG A 198 -18.86 -4.37 9.02
CA ARG A 198 -19.37 -4.16 10.38
C ARG A 198 -20.82 -4.65 10.55
N LYS A 199 -21.69 -4.36 9.58
CA LYS A 199 -23.11 -4.81 9.59
C LYS A 199 -23.27 -6.31 9.41
N LEU A 200 -22.23 -7.01 8.95
CA LEU A 200 -22.27 -8.44 8.68
C LEU A 200 -21.81 -9.30 9.85
N VAL A 201 -21.16 -8.71 10.87
CA VAL A 201 -20.51 -9.46 11.95
C VAL A 201 -21.48 -10.39 12.68
N GLU A 202 -22.62 -9.86 13.14
CA GLU A 202 -23.63 -10.65 13.87
C GLU A 202 -24.24 -11.75 12.99
N ARG A 203 -24.58 -11.42 11.74
CA ARG A 203 -25.15 -12.37 10.79
C ARG A 203 -24.17 -13.48 10.42
N ASP A 204 -22.90 -13.15 10.22
CA ASP A 204 -21.85 -14.12 9.92
C ASP A 204 -21.60 -15.08 11.09
N ALA A 205 -21.64 -14.56 12.32
CA ALA A 205 -21.54 -15.37 13.53
C ALA A 205 -22.66 -16.42 13.62
N ALA A 206 -23.90 -16.05 13.25
CA ALA A 206 -25.04 -16.97 13.25
C ALA A 206 -24.92 -18.11 12.22
N ILE A 207 -24.20 -17.90 11.11
CA ILE A 207 -24.01 -18.92 10.05
C ILE A 207 -22.99 -19.98 10.47
N GLY A 208 -22.01 -19.61 11.29
CA GLY A 208 -20.95 -20.49 11.75
C GLY A 208 -19.87 -20.77 10.71
N LYS A 209 -18.92 -21.65 11.07
CA LYS A 209 -17.77 -22.05 10.24
C LYS A 209 -17.91 -23.50 9.78
N VAL A 210 -17.28 -23.84 8.66
CA VAL A 210 -17.14 -25.23 8.22
C VAL A 210 -16.11 -25.94 9.12
N PRO A 211 -16.44 -27.07 9.77
CA PRO A 211 -15.49 -27.78 10.62
C PRO A 211 -14.21 -28.20 9.88
N ARG A 212 -13.09 -28.26 10.61
CA ARG A 212 -11.82 -28.80 10.09
C ARG A 212 -11.93 -30.30 9.83
N GLY A 213 -11.08 -30.82 8.94
CA GLY A 213 -11.04 -32.25 8.59
C GLY A 213 -10.42 -32.50 7.21
N ARG A 214 -10.59 -33.70 6.67
CA ARG A 214 -10.08 -34.10 5.34
C ARG A 214 -10.57 -33.18 4.22
N LEU A 215 -9.84 -33.10 3.12
CA LEU A 215 -10.28 -32.33 1.95
C LEU A 215 -11.63 -32.84 1.42
N MET A 216 -12.45 -31.95 0.87
CA MET A 216 -13.71 -32.30 0.19
C MET A 216 -13.58 -31.98 -1.30
N ARG A 217 -14.10 -32.87 -2.14
CA ARG A 217 -14.11 -32.82 -3.61
C ARG A 217 -15.32 -33.58 -4.13
N LEU A 218 -15.57 -33.53 -5.44
CA LEU A 218 -16.65 -34.28 -6.10
C LEU A 218 -16.77 -35.73 -5.58
N GLY A 219 -17.98 -36.11 -5.19
CA GLY A 219 -18.31 -37.43 -4.60
C GLY A 219 -18.04 -37.59 -3.11
N THR A 220 -17.48 -36.57 -2.43
CA THR A 220 -17.30 -36.63 -0.97
C THR A 220 -18.65 -36.62 -0.25
N ARG A 221 -18.90 -37.60 0.62
CA ARG A 221 -20.10 -37.65 1.49
C ARG A 221 -19.72 -37.34 2.94
N SER A 222 -20.27 -36.27 3.53
CA SER A 222 -20.02 -35.87 4.91
C SER A 222 -20.99 -34.78 5.38
N ARG A 223 -21.37 -34.79 6.67
CA ARG A 223 -22.00 -33.65 7.37
C ARG A 223 -21.27 -32.31 7.17
N ARG A 224 -19.96 -32.33 6.89
CA ARG A 224 -19.17 -31.12 6.58
C ARG A 224 -19.56 -30.47 5.25
N VAL A 225 -20.09 -31.24 4.30
CA VAL A 225 -20.60 -30.72 3.02
C VAL A 225 -21.82 -29.84 3.24
N LEU A 226 -22.72 -30.23 4.15
CA LEU A 226 -23.87 -29.40 4.52
C LEU A 226 -23.43 -28.05 5.11
N ALA A 227 -22.46 -28.07 6.03
CA ALA A 227 -21.87 -26.85 6.59
C ALA A 227 -21.17 -26.00 5.51
N LEU A 228 -20.48 -26.64 4.56
CA LEU A 228 -19.84 -25.99 3.42
C LEU A 228 -20.86 -25.27 2.54
N ARG A 229 -21.97 -25.91 2.16
CA ARG A 229 -23.03 -25.28 1.35
C ARG A 229 -23.57 -24.03 2.03
N LYS A 230 -23.94 -24.13 3.31
CA LYS A 230 -24.45 -23.00 4.10
C LYS A 230 -23.45 -21.85 4.14
N ARG A 231 -22.17 -22.13 4.44
CA ARG A 231 -21.11 -21.12 4.50
C ARG A 231 -20.84 -20.48 3.14
N LEU A 232 -20.73 -21.29 2.09
CA LEU A 232 -20.43 -20.84 0.74
C LEU A 232 -21.54 -19.94 0.19
N ALA A 233 -22.81 -20.32 0.40
CA ALA A 233 -23.96 -19.51 0.02
C ALA A 233 -23.97 -18.15 0.71
N ALA A 234 -23.69 -18.12 2.02
CA ALA A 234 -23.58 -16.88 2.78
C ALA A 234 -22.45 -15.98 2.26
N VAL A 235 -21.24 -16.53 2.12
CA VAL A 235 -20.05 -15.77 1.71
C VAL A 235 -20.20 -15.23 0.28
N MET A 236 -20.78 -16.01 -0.63
CA MET A 236 -20.98 -15.56 -2.00
C MET A 236 -22.09 -14.51 -2.10
N ARG A 237 -23.20 -14.66 -1.35
CA ARG A 237 -24.26 -13.65 -1.27
C ARG A 237 -23.72 -12.31 -0.78
N ASP A 238 -22.77 -12.36 0.15
CA ASP A 238 -22.18 -11.17 0.76
C ASP A 238 -21.12 -10.51 -0.11
N ARG A 239 -20.57 -11.23 -1.09
CA ARG A 239 -19.58 -10.73 -2.06
C ARG A 239 -20.21 -10.19 -3.34
N LEU A 240 -21.42 -10.62 -3.69
CA LEU A 240 -22.24 -9.96 -4.69
C LEU A 240 -22.67 -8.61 -4.09
N GLY A 241 -21.93 -7.54 -4.40
CA GLY A 241 -22.25 -6.19 -3.94
C GLY A 241 -23.64 -5.73 -4.40
N ALA A 242 -24.03 -4.53 -3.95
CA ALA A 242 -25.34 -3.92 -4.25
C ALA A 242 -25.68 -3.82 -5.76
N ASN A 243 -24.69 -3.89 -6.65
CA ASN A 243 -24.88 -3.75 -8.10
C ASN A 243 -25.43 -5.00 -8.80
N ASP A 244 -25.40 -6.17 -8.15
CA ASP A 244 -26.10 -7.37 -8.61
C ASP A 244 -27.06 -7.87 -7.51
N SER A 245 -27.83 -6.92 -6.97
CA SER A 245 -29.00 -7.20 -6.13
C SER A 245 -30.24 -7.50 -6.98
N SER A 246 -30.06 -7.88 -8.25
CA SER A 246 -31.15 -8.40 -9.05
C SER A 246 -31.67 -9.69 -8.38
N ILE A 247 -33.00 -9.85 -8.35
CA ILE A 247 -33.63 -11.10 -7.90
C ILE A 247 -32.98 -12.30 -8.63
N LEU A 248 -32.64 -12.11 -9.91
CA LEU A 248 -31.96 -13.08 -10.77
C LEU A 248 -30.55 -13.47 -10.30
N GLY A 249 -29.72 -12.53 -9.83
CA GLY A 249 -28.38 -12.81 -9.30
C GLY A 249 -28.43 -13.60 -7.98
N ARG A 250 -29.41 -13.28 -7.13
CA ARG A 250 -29.69 -14.03 -5.90
C ARG A 250 -30.25 -15.41 -6.19
N GLU A 251 -31.26 -15.51 -7.04
CA GLU A 251 -31.89 -16.78 -7.47
C GLU A 251 -30.87 -17.69 -8.13
N ARG A 252 -30.05 -17.18 -9.06
CA ARG A 252 -28.93 -17.92 -9.64
C ARG A 252 -27.97 -18.42 -8.57
N LEU A 253 -27.55 -17.59 -7.62
CA LEU A 253 -26.62 -18.04 -6.58
C LEU A 253 -27.23 -19.12 -5.67
N THR A 254 -28.51 -18.99 -5.28
CA THR A 254 -29.20 -20.03 -4.52
C THR A 254 -29.41 -21.30 -5.33
N ALA A 255 -29.73 -21.20 -6.62
CA ALA A 255 -29.84 -22.35 -7.52
C ALA A 255 -28.49 -23.05 -7.74
N THR A 256 -27.39 -22.29 -7.82
CA THR A 256 -26.01 -22.82 -8.02
C THR A 256 -25.45 -23.54 -6.79
N ILE A 257 -26.09 -23.47 -5.61
CA ILE A 257 -25.57 -24.13 -4.37
C ILE A 257 -26.59 -25.11 -3.78
N ALA A 258 -27.83 -25.08 -4.22
CA ALA A 258 -28.83 -26.08 -3.88
C ALA A 258 -28.32 -27.48 -4.27
N PRO A 259 -28.51 -28.49 -3.42
CA PRO A 259 -28.08 -29.85 -3.74
C PRO A 259 -28.96 -30.41 -4.87
N GLU A 260 -28.35 -31.10 -5.83
CA GLU A 260 -29.08 -31.87 -6.85
C GLU A 260 -29.69 -33.16 -6.27
N GLY A 261 -29.27 -33.55 -5.06
CA GLY A 261 -29.77 -34.72 -4.33
C GLY A 261 -29.45 -34.63 -2.83
N ASP A 262 -28.67 -35.57 -2.32
CA ASP A 262 -28.28 -35.59 -0.90
C ASP A 262 -27.40 -34.38 -0.54
N ALA A 263 -27.89 -33.55 0.40
CA ALA A 263 -27.21 -32.34 0.84
C ALA A 263 -25.83 -32.58 1.49
N GLU A 264 -25.56 -33.81 1.95
CA GLU A 264 -24.25 -34.22 2.48
C GLU A 264 -23.27 -34.70 1.41
N VAL A 265 -23.71 -34.81 0.15
CA VAL A 265 -22.85 -35.19 -0.99
C VAL A 265 -22.35 -33.95 -1.69
N TYR A 266 -21.05 -33.95 -1.99
CA TYR A 266 -20.38 -32.93 -2.79
C TYR A 266 -20.63 -33.22 -4.28
N ASP A 267 -21.64 -32.57 -4.85
CA ASP A 267 -22.08 -32.72 -6.24
C ASP A 267 -21.38 -31.75 -7.21
N ALA A 268 -21.74 -31.84 -8.50
CA ALA A 268 -21.18 -31.02 -9.56
C ALA A 268 -21.55 -29.53 -9.38
N THR A 269 -22.76 -29.23 -8.89
CA THR A 269 -23.21 -27.87 -8.57
C THR A 269 -22.32 -27.22 -7.51
N LEU A 270 -22.05 -27.95 -6.41
CA LEU A 270 -21.17 -27.47 -5.36
C LEU A 270 -19.73 -27.31 -5.84
N GLU A 271 -19.24 -28.22 -6.69
CA GLU A 271 -17.90 -28.09 -7.28
C GLU A 271 -17.77 -26.80 -8.11
N ALA A 272 -18.75 -26.50 -8.96
CA ALA A 272 -18.77 -25.28 -9.76
C ALA A 272 -18.79 -24.02 -8.86
N ALA A 273 -19.63 -24.02 -7.82
CA ALA A 273 -19.70 -22.95 -6.85
C ALA A 273 -18.37 -22.74 -6.09
N VAL A 274 -17.68 -23.83 -5.73
CA VAL A 274 -16.35 -23.77 -5.10
C VAL A 274 -15.29 -23.24 -6.06
N LYS A 275 -15.30 -23.66 -7.34
CA LYS A 275 -14.39 -23.13 -8.37
C LYS A 275 -14.57 -21.63 -8.57
N GLU A 276 -15.80 -21.15 -8.56
CA GLU A 276 -16.11 -19.72 -8.64
C GLU A 276 -15.60 -18.97 -7.41
N PHE A 277 -15.83 -19.50 -6.20
CA PHE A 277 -15.27 -18.94 -4.97
C PHE A 277 -13.73 -18.91 -4.97
N GLN A 278 -13.09 -19.99 -5.43
CA GLN A 278 -11.63 -20.08 -5.54
C GLN A 278 -11.10 -19.03 -6.50
N THR A 279 -11.72 -18.88 -7.68
CA THR A 279 -11.38 -17.86 -8.68
C THR A 279 -11.45 -16.47 -8.09
N ARG A 280 -12.58 -16.12 -7.45
CA ARG A 280 -12.77 -14.82 -6.79
C ARG A 280 -11.81 -14.60 -5.62
N SER A 281 -11.37 -15.67 -4.97
CA SER A 281 -10.40 -15.60 -3.87
C SER A 281 -8.93 -15.69 -4.35
N ARG A 282 -8.69 -15.73 -5.67
CA ARG A 282 -7.39 -15.97 -6.32
C ARG A 282 -6.65 -17.21 -5.82
N LEU A 283 -7.42 -18.25 -5.54
CA LEU A 283 -6.93 -19.61 -5.32
C LEU A 283 -7.02 -20.38 -6.63
N LYS A 284 -6.25 -21.46 -6.77
CA LYS A 284 -6.41 -22.42 -7.85
C LYS A 284 -7.87 -22.91 -7.92
N PRO A 285 -8.59 -22.73 -9.05
CA PRO A 285 -9.99 -23.12 -9.19
C PRO A 285 -10.12 -24.61 -9.56
N ASP A 286 -9.62 -25.49 -8.69
CA ASP A 286 -9.64 -26.94 -8.89
C ASP A 286 -10.89 -27.63 -8.33
N GLY A 287 -11.80 -26.88 -7.68
CA GLY A 287 -13.01 -27.42 -7.06
C GLY A 287 -12.75 -28.22 -5.79
N VAL A 288 -11.52 -28.21 -5.26
CA VAL A 288 -11.15 -28.95 -4.05
C VAL A 288 -11.15 -28.01 -2.84
N VAL A 289 -11.94 -28.36 -1.82
CA VAL A 289 -11.91 -27.67 -0.52
C VAL A 289 -10.77 -28.23 0.33
N GLY A 290 -9.56 -27.83 -0.02
CA GLY A 290 -8.35 -28.04 0.78
C GLY A 290 -8.18 -27.01 1.91
N PRO A 291 -7.06 -27.06 2.66
CA PRO A 291 -6.82 -26.14 3.78
C PRO A 291 -6.89 -24.66 3.42
N ALA A 292 -6.40 -24.26 2.24
CA ALA A 292 -6.42 -22.86 1.78
C ALA A 292 -7.85 -22.39 1.48
N THR A 293 -8.62 -23.16 0.70
CA THR A 293 -10.03 -22.88 0.41
C THR A 293 -10.86 -22.81 1.70
N LEU A 294 -10.66 -23.78 2.60
CA LEU A 294 -11.36 -23.82 3.89
C LEU A 294 -11.04 -22.60 4.77
N ALA A 295 -9.77 -22.20 4.85
CA ALA A 295 -9.35 -21.02 5.59
C ALA A 295 -9.97 -19.73 5.00
N ALA A 296 -10.00 -19.60 3.67
CA ALA A 296 -10.61 -18.46 3.00
C ALA A 296 -12.13 -18.37 3.23
N LEU A 297 -12.83 -19.51 3.22
CA LEU A 297 -14.26 -19.61 3.52
C LEU A 297 -14.58 -19.28 4.98
N ASN A 298 -13.76 -19.79 5.91
CA ASN A 298 -13.98 -19.64 7.34
C ASN A 298 -13.47 -18.32 7.93
N ALA A 299 -12.88 -17.44 7.12
CA ALA A 299 -12.59 -16.07 7.53
C ALA A 299 -13.91 -15.36 7.84
N SER A 300 -14.10 -15.01 9.10
CA SER A 300 -15.33 -14.36 9.58
C SER A 300 -15.40 -12.89 9.16
N ALA A 301 -16.58 -12.30 9.23
CA ALA A 301 -16.75 -10.87 9.03
C ALA A 301 -15.93 -10.05 10.05
N ALA A 302 -15.78 -10.52 11.29
CA ALA A 302 -14.90 -9.89 12.28
C ALA A 302 -13.42 -9.98 11.87
N ASP A 303 -12.97 -11.14 11.36
CA ASP A 303 -11.60 -11.29 10.82
C ASP A 303 -11.37 -10.30 9.67
N ARG A 304 -12.35 -10.17 8.75
CA ARG A 304 -12.30 -9.23 7.63
C ARG A 304 -12.30 -7.78 8.09
N TYR A 305 -13.09 -7.43 9.11
CA TYR A 305 -13.12 -6.11 9.71
C TYR A 305 -11.73 -5.72 10.23
N GLY A 306 -11.11 -6.58 11.03
CA GLY A 306 -9.72 -6.40 11.49
C GLY A 306 -8.73 -6.27 10.34
N GLN A 307 -8.89 -7.07 9.28
CA GLN A 307 -8.04 -7.01 8.09
C GLN A 307 -8.16 -5.66 7.35
N ILE A 308 -9.36 -5.11 7.24
CA ILE A 308 -9.60 -3.80 6.62
C ILE A 308 -8.99 -2.69 7.48
N LEU A 309 -9.15 -2.72 8.80
CA LEU A 309 -8.53 -1.75 9.71
C LEU A 309 -7.00 -1.68 9.50
N VAL A 310 -6.34 -2.83 9.46
CA VAL A 310 -4.89 -2.95 9.19
C VAL A 310 -4.53 -2.33 7.84
N ASN A 311 -5.32 -2.58 6.80
CA ASN A 311 -4.99 -2.08 5.47
C ASN A 311 -5.39 -0.60 5.29
N LEU A 312 -6.37 -0.06 6.01
CA LEU A 312 -6.58 1.39 6.09
C LEU A 312 -5.34 2.08 6.69
N GLU A 313 -4.80 1.51 7.77
CA GLU A 313 -3.59 2.01 8.41
C GLU A 313 -2.38 1.94 7.47
N ARG A 314 -2.17 0.81 6.78
CA ARG A 314 -1.08 0.66 5.79
C ARG A 314 -1.19 1.63 4.61
N ILE A 315 -2.38 2.04 4.17
CA ILE A 315 -2.50 3.06 3.11
C ILE A 315 -1.91 4.38 3.61
N ARG A 316 -2.20 4.76 4.86
CA ARG A 316 -1.72 6.01 5.45
C ARG A 316 -0.20 6.05 5.57
N TRP A 317 0.46 4.91 5.75
CA TRP A 317 1.92 4.86 5.83
C TRP A 317 2.64 5.14 4.50
N LEU A 318 2.00 4.83 3.37
CA LEU A 318 2.70 4.77 2.07
C LEU A 318 2.77 6.12 1.33
N HIS A 319 1.79 7.01 1.49
CA HIS A 319 1.69 8.31 0.78
C HIS A 319 2.17 8.27 -0.68
N ARG A 320 1.66 7.32 -1.46
CA ARG A 320 2.09 7.13 -2.84
C ARG A 320 1.56 8.23 -3.75
N ASP A 321 2.42 8.78 -4.60
CA ASP A 321 2.04 9.61 -5.73
C ASP A 321 1.46 8.71 -6.85
N PRO A 322 0.20 8.90 -7.28
CA PRO A 322 -0.41 8.11 -8.34
C PRO A 322 0.32 8.19 -9.70
N GLU A 323 1.02 9.29 -9.98
CA GLU A 323 1.67 9.54 -11.26
C GLU A 323 3.14 9.07 -11.29
N GLU A 324 3.67 8.65 -10.14
CA GLU A 324 5.06 8.23 -10.02
C GLU A 324 5.36 6.97 -10.83
N ARG A 325 6.53 6.94 -11.47
CA ARG A 325 7.08 5.72 -12.09
C ARG A 325 7.59 4.78 -11.01
N HIS A 326 6.89 3.66 -10.81
CA HIS A 326 7.20 2.76 -9.71
C HIS A 326 6.86 1.30 -10.00
N ILE A 327 7.60 0.39 -9.37
CA ILE A 327 7.28 -1.02 -9.25
C ILE A 327 6.64 -1.24 -7.87
N PHE A 328 5.44 -1.78 -7.85
CA PHE A 328 4.71 -2.14 -6.64
C PHE A 328 4.68 -3.66 -6.49
N VAL A 329 5.33 -4.19 -5.46
CA VAL A 329 5.27 -5.60 -5.10
C VAL A 329 4.36 -5.76 -3.89
N ASN A 330 3.26 -6.51 -4.06
CA ASN A 330 2.43 -6.94 -2.95
C ASN A 330 2.79 -8.37 -2.56
N GLN A 331 3.48 -8.51 -1.43
CA GLN A 331 3.96 -9.79 -0.93
C GLN A 331 2.82 -10.75 -0.57
N ALA A 332 1.69 -10.26 -0.05
CA ALA A 332 0.55 -11.09 0.34
C ALA A 332 -0.26 -11.61 -0.87
N ASP A 333 -0.23 -10.87 -1.98
CA ASP A 333 -0.84 -11.28 -3.26
C ASP A 333 0.15 -12.00 -4.19
N PHE A 334 1.44 -12.01 -3.82
CA PHE A 334 2.52 -12.54 -4.64
C PHE A 334 2.51 -11.97 -6.07
N SER A 335 2.28 -10.66 -6.18
CA SER A 335 2.19 -9.93 -7.44
C SER A 335 3.13 -8.73 -7.48
N MET A 336 3.46 -8.32 -8.70
CA MET A 336 4.21 -7.12 -9.03
C MET A 336 3.48 -6.38 -10.15
N GLU A 337 3.38 -5.06 -10.00
CA GLU A 337 2.91 -4.15 -11.03
C GLU A 337 3.99 -3.09 -11.28
N PHE A 338 4.25 -2.78 -12.54
CA PHE A 338 5.09 -1.65 -12.95
C PHE A 338 4.19 -0.57 -13.54
N MET A 339 4.21 0.61 -12.93
CA MET A 339 3.41 1.77 -13.28
C MET A 339 4.30 2.91 -13.78
N ASP A 340 3.85 3.66 -14.80
CA ASP A 340 4.48 4.91 -15.26
C ASP A 340 3.37 5.90 -15.65
N ARG A 341 3.32 7.07 -14.98
CA ARG A 341 2.29 8.12 -15.19
C ARG A 341 0.85 7.58 -15.06
N GLY A 342 0.57 6.92 -13.94
CA GLY A 342 -0.73 6.32 -13.65
C GLY A 342 -1.13 5.12 -14.51
N ARG A 343 -0.32 4.73 -15.50
CA ARG A 343 -0.61 3.61 -16.41
C ARG A 343 0.17 2.36 -16.02
N LEU A 344 -0.51 1.22 -16.07
CA LEU A 344 0.15 -0.08 -15.96
C LEU A 344 0.98 -0.37 -17.21
N VAL A 345 2.27 -0.57 -17.02
CA VAL A 345 3.22 -0.97 -18.06
C VAL A 345 3.39 -2.50 -18.10
N LEU A 346 3.47 -3.14 -16.93
CA LEU A 346 3.66 -4.57 -16.81
C LEU A 346 3.06 -5.09 -15.51
N ASP A 347 2.51 -6.30 -15.55
CA ASP A 347 2.27 -7.10 -14.34
C ASP A 347 2.93 -8.47 -14.40
N SER A 348 3.23 -9.00 -13.21
CA SER A 348 3.90 -10.27 -13.06
C SER A 348 3.58 -10.94 -11.73
N ARG A 349 3.61 -12.27 -11.71
CA ARG A 349 3.66 -13.02 -10.43
C ARG A 349 5.07 -12.94 -9.85
N VAL A 350 5.14 -12.95 -8.53
CA VAL A 350 6.42 -13.02 -7.81
C VAL A 350 6.50 -14.20 -6.86
N ILE A 351 7.73 -14.57 -6.48
CA ILE A 351 8.05 -15.43 -5.34
C ILE A 351 8.80 -14.58 -4.33
N VAL A 352 8.38 -14.63 -3.07
CA VAL A 352 8.95 -13.86 -1.95
C VAL A 352 9.59 -14.78 -0.92
N GLY A 353 10.16 -14.20 0.13
CA GLY A 353 10.80 -14.90 1.23
C GLY A 353 9.93 -15.99 1.85
N LYS A 354 10.53 -17.08 2.34
CA LYS A 354 9.82 -18.05 3.19
C LYS A 354 9.76 -17.54 4.63
N ARG A 355 8.92 -18.14 5.49
CA ARG A 355 8.94 -17.83 6.93
C ARG A 355 10.34 -18.02 7.53
N GLY A 356 10.77 -17.11 8.40
CA GLY A 356 12.13 -17.01 8.94
C GLY A 356 13.15 -16.35 8.00
N HIS A 357 12.76 -16.07 6.76
CA HIS A 357 13.51 -15.32 5.76
C HIS A 357 12.56 -14.42 4.97
N GLU A 358 11.61 -13.81 5.66
CA GLU A 358 10.57 -12.98 5.07
C GLU A 358 11.20 -11.83 4.29
N THR A 359 10.57 -11.42 3.19
CA THR A 359 10.96 -10.21 2.49
C THR A 359 10.54 -8.99 3.35
N PRO A 360 11.45 -8.10 3.77
CA PRO A 360 11.08 -6.91 4.53
C PRO A 360 10.22 -5.96 3.69
N GLU A 361 9.39 -5.15 4.35
CA GLU A 361 8.65 -4.07 3.70
C GLU A 361 9.47 -2.79 3.74
N PHE A 362 9.77 -2.22 2.58
CA PHE A 362 10.52 -0.97 2.46
C PHE A 362 10.29 -0.34 1.09
N ILE A 363 10.77 0.89 0.93
CA ILE A 363 10.71 1.66 -0.32
C ILE A 363 12.15 2.05 -0.64
N ASP A 364 12.57 1.82 -1.87
CA ASP A 364 13.89 2.22 -2.36
C ASP A 364 13.86 2.52 -3.86
N GLU A 365 14.98 2.93 -4.45
CA GLU A 365 15.09 3.29 -5.87
C GLU A 365 15.95 2.32 -6.66
N MET A 366 15.37 1.78 -7.73
CA MET A 366 16.07 0.95 -8.70
C MET A 366 16.87 1.83 -9.66
N ASP A 367 18.18 1.61 -9.68
CA ASP A 367 19.14 2.40 -10.44
C ASP A 367 19.77 1.60 -11.59
N HIS A 368 19.84 0.27 -11.50
CA HIS A 368 20.44 -0.55 -12.56
C HIS A 368 19.89 -1.97 -12.63
N MET A 369 20.15 -2.63 -13.77
CA MET A 369 20.00 -4.07 -13.92
C MET A 369 21.35 -4.72 -14.27
N ILE A 370 21.48 -6.00 -13.98
CA ILE A 370 22.64 -6.81 -14.37
C ILE A 370 22.14 -8.00 -15.20
N VAL A 371 22.51 -8.00 -16.48
CA VAL A 371 22.22 -9.05 -17.46
C VAL A 371 23.28 -10.14 -17.36
N ASN A 372 22.85 -11.40 -17.45
CA ASN A 372 23.69 -12.58 -17.22
C ASN A 372 24.50 -12.48 -15.90
N PRO A 373 23.84 -12.30 -14.75
CA PRO A 373 24.54 -12.03 -13.50
C PRO A 373 25.30 -13.27 -12.99
N SER A 374 26.48 -13.04 -12.44
CA SER A 374 27.09 -13.94 -11.46
C SER A 374 26.34 -13.84 -10.15
N TRP A 375 26.24 -14.95 -9.44
CA TRP A 375 25.65 -14.99 -8.10
C TRP A 375 26.74 -15.18 -7.05
N HIS A 376 26.98 -14.14 -6.26
CA HIS A 376 27.76 -14.23 -5.04
C HIS A 376 26.85 -14.79 -3.95
N VAL A 377 27.10 -16.04 -3.56
CA VAL A 377 26.24 -16.76 -2.62
C VAL A 377 26.37 -16.12 -1.23
N PRO A 378 25.27 -15.69 -0.59
CA PRO A 378 25.29 -15.18 0.78
C PRO A 378 25.93 -16.19 1.73
N VAL A 379 26.68 -15.70 2.72
CA VAL A 379 27.43 -16.52 3.69
C VAL A 379 26.54 -17.57 4.35
N SER A 380 25.31 -17.21 4.72
CA SER A 380 24.35 -18.12 5.32
C SER A 380 23.97 -19.29 4.41
N ILE A 381 23.78 -19.06 3.11
CA ILE A 381 23.48 -20.12 2.13
C ILE A 381 24.73 -20.96 1.85
N ALA A 382 25.89 -20.30 1.69
CA ALA A 382 27.16 -20.99 1.47
C ALA A 382 27.46 -21.98 2.62
N THR A 383 27.26 -21.56 3.87
CA THR A 383 27.58 -22.36 5.06
C THR A 383 26.47 -23.34 5.48
N LYS A 384 25.19 -22.98 5.35
CA LYS A 384 24.08 -23.82 5.83
C LYS A 384 23.50 -24.75 4.76
N GLU A 385 23.69 -24.46 3.47
CA GLU A 385 23.13 -25.26 2.38
C GLU A 385 24.18 -25.88 1.47
N ILE A 386 25.22 -25.12 1.08
CA ILE A 386 26.21 -25.61 0.13
C ILE A 386 27.30 -26.42 0.83
N LEU A 387 27.85 -25.93 1.94
CA LEU A 387 28.91 -26.63 2.69
C LEU A 387 28.51 -28.06 3.11
N PRO A 388 27.29 -28.34 3.62
CA PRO A 388 26.87 -29.72 3.89
C PRO A 388 26.85 -30.62 2.64
N ARG A 389 26.61 -30.06 1.45
CA ARG A 389 26.70 -30.80 0.18
C ARG A 389 28.16 -31.01 -0.23
N LEU A 390 29.02 -30.02 -0.02
CA LEU A 390 30.46 -30.13 -0.29
C LEU A 390 31.16 -31.18 0.58
N LYS A 391 30.77 -31.28 1.85
CA LYS A 391 31.27 -32.34 2.75
C LYS A 391 30.92 -33.74 2.26
N LYS A 392 29.78 -33.90 1.57
CA LYS A 392 29.34 -35.18 1.01
C LYS A 392 29.92 -35.43 -0.37
N ASP A 393 30.10 -34.36 -1.15
CA ASP A 393 30.55 -34.43 -2.53
C ASP A 393 31.31 -33.15 -2.92
N PRO A 394 32.65 -33.20 -2.91
CA PRO A 394 33.51 -32.09 -3.31
C PRO A 394 33.26 -31.57 -4.74
N SER A 395 32.77 -32.41 -5.65
CA SER A 395 32.51 -32.04 -7.05
C SER A 395 31.21 -31.24 -7.26
N TYR A 396 30.43 -31.03 -6.20
CA TYR A 396 29.16 -30.28 -6.22
C TYR A 396 29.30 -28.92 -6.92
N LEU A 397 30.33 -28.12 -6.61
CA LEU A 397 30.47 -26.79 -7.21
C LEU A 397 30.61 -26.86 -8.72
N ALA A 398 31.47 -27.74 -9.23
CA ALA A 398 31.73 -27.89 -10.66
C ALA A 398 30.43 -28.24 -11.42
N ARG A 399 29.65 -29.22 -10.93
CA ARG A 399 28.37 -29.61 -11.56
C ARG A 399 27.31 -28.52 -11.53
N HIS A 400 27.41 -27.58 -10.60
CA HIS A 400 26.50 -26.44 -10.47
C HIS A 400 27.06 -25.13 -11.04
N ASN A 401 28.18 -25.18 -11.79
CA ASN A 401 28.86 -24.01 -12.37
C ASN A 401 29.20 -22.96 -11.30
N MET A 402 29.63 -23.44 -10.14
CA MET A 402 30.07 -22.65 -8.99
C MET A 402 31.57 -22.80 -8.81
N GLN A 403 32.18 -21.79 -8.21
CA GLN A 403 33.59 -21.79 -7.85
C GLN A 403 33.77 -21.17 -6.46
N ILE A 404 34.81 -21.61 -5.78
CA ILE A 404 35.34 -20.90 -4.62
C ILE A 404 36.06 -19.65 -5.12
N VAL A 405 35.86 -18.53 -4.44
CA VAL A 405 36.61 -17.28 -4.65
C VAL A 405 37.19 -16.81 -3.33
N PRO A 406 38.32 -16.08 -3.36
CA PRO A 406 38.95 -15.59 -2.14
C PRO A 406 37.97 -14.75 -1.33
N ARG A 407 38.05 -14.87 -0.01
CA ARG A 407 37.37 -13.97 0.92
C ARG A 407 38.40 -13.42 1.89
N GLY A 408 38.64 -12.11 1.85
CA GLY A 408 39.74 -11.50 2.59
C GLY A 408 41.10 -11.96 2.05
N ARG A 409 42.03 -12.29 2.95
CA ARG A 409 43.41 -12.67 2.60
C ARG A 409 43.61 -14.19 2.40
N HIS A 410 42.56 -14.99 2.51
CA HIS A 410 42.69 -16.45 2.37
C HIS A 410 42.86 -16.83 0.89
N PRO A 411 43.99 -17.45 0.50
CA PRO A 411 44.15 -17.96 -0.85
C PRO A 411 43.10 -19.05 -1.11
N VAL A 412 42.57 -19.09 -2.34
CA VAL A 412 41.72 -20.21 -2.76
C VAL A 412 42.64 -21.42 -2.93
N PRO A 413 42.35 -22.58 -2.33
CA PRO A 413 43.13 -23.77 -2.57
C PRO A 413 43.11 -24.14 -4.06
N ASP A 414 44.26 -24.54 -4.60
CA ASP A 414 44.33 -24.98 -5.99
C ASP A 414 43.50 -26.26 -6.21
N GLY A 415 42.60 -26.23 -7.19
CA GLY A 415 41.71 -27.35 -7.53
C GLY A 415 40.43 -27.45 -6.68
N VAL A 416 39.75 -28.59 -6.79
CA VAL A 416 38.66 -28.94 -5.87
C VAL A 416 39.33 -29.47 -4.60
N THR A 417 39.32 -28.70 -3.49
CA THR A 417 39.72 -29.29 -2.20
C THR A 417 38.91 -30.55 -1.97
N THR A 418 39.58 -31.67 -1.74
CA THR A 418 38.92 -32.97 -1.58
C THR A 418 38.27 -33.13 -0.22
N ASP A 419 38.66 -32.34 0.79
CA ASP A 419 38.07 -32.40 2.12
C ASP A 419 37.56 -31.04 2.66
N TYR A 420 36.24 -30.95 2.80
CA TYR A 420 35.54 -29.82 3.43
C TYR A 420 35.09 -30.12 4.87
N SER A 421 35.42 -31.28 5.43
CA SER A 421 34.97 -31.76 6.74
C SER A 421 35.38 -30.82 7.89
N GLN A 422 36.59 -30.24 7.79
CA GLN A 422 37.19 -29.29 8.73
C GLN A 422 36.44 -27.95 8.85
N TYR A 423 35.61 -27.59 7.87
CA TYR A 423 34.89 -26.33 7.88
C TYR A 423 33.50 -26.47 8.52
N SER A 424 33.02 -25.38 9.10
CA SER A 424 31.75 -25.23 9.79
C SER A 424 31.13 -23.89 9.43
N VAL A 425 29.95 -23.60 9.98
CA VAL A 425 29.30 -22.30 9.80
C VAL A 425 30.16 -21.14 10.32
N GLY A 426 30.96 -21.37 11.37
CA GLY A 426 31.76 -20.33 12.02
C GLY A 426 33.14 -20.07 11.41
N ASN A 427 33.70 -21.01 10.63
CA ASN A 427 35.08 -20.94 10.17
C ASN A 427 35.26 -21.21 8.66
N PHE A 428 34.19 -21.14 7.84
CA PHE A 428 34.31 -21.27 6.38
C PHE A 428 34.94 -19.99 5.78
N PRO A 429 36.22 -20.02 5.35
CA PRO A 429 37.00 -18.80 5.09
C PRO A 429 36.86 -18.32 3.64
N PHE A 430 35.95 -18.91 2.87
CA PHE A 430 35.82 -18.64 1.44
C PHE A 430 34.46 -18.05 1.06
N SER A 431 34.41 -17.50 -0.15
CA SER A 431 33.17 -17.09 -0.80
C SER A 431 32.84 -18.06 -1.94
N ILE A 432 31.55 -18.25 -2.24
CA ILE A 432 31.11 -19.08 -3.36
C ILE A 432 30.48 -18.17 -4.41
N ARG A 433 30.92 -18.32 -5.66
CA ARG A 433 30.35 -17.60 -6.80
C ARG A 433 29.83 -18.58 -7.84
N GLN A 434 28.55 -18.47 -8.20
CA GLN A 434 27.99 -19.14 -9.37
C GLN A 434 28.18 -18.25 -10.60
N ARG A 435 28.77 -18.81 -11.66
CA ARG A 435 28.99 -18.08 -12.92
C ARG A 435 27.68 -17.87 -13.70
N PRO A 436 27.63 -16.91 -14.63
CA PRO A 436 26.48 -16.73 -15.51
C PRO A 436 26.17 -18.02 -16.28
N SER A 437 24.91 -18.45 -16.27
CA SER A 437 24.42 -19.60 -17.03
C SER A 437 22.89 -19.67 -17.00
N ALA A 438 22.29 -20.51 -17.85
CA ALA A 438 20.85 -20.79 -17.79
C ALA A 438 20.40 -21.47 -16.48
N ARG A 439 21.32 -22.08 -15.73
CA ARG A 439 21.06 -22.74 -14.43
C ARG A 439 21.43 -21.86 -13.23
N ASN A 440 21.84 -20.62 -13.45
CA ASN A 440 22.19 -19.71 -12.36
C ASN A 440 20.97 -19.44 -11.47
N ALA A 441 21.13 -19.46 -10.15
CA ALA A 441 20.02 -19.27 -9.20
C ALA A 441 19.35 -17.89 -9.29
N LEU A 442 20.06 -16.89 -9.80
CA LEU A 442 19.53 -15.55 -10.12
C LEU A 442 18.90 -15.47 -11.52
N GLY A 443 18.87 -16.57 -12.26
CA GLY A 443 18.44 -16.61 -13.66
C GLY A 443 19.37 -15.78 -14.55
N ARG A 444 18.78 -15.09 -15.52
CA ARG A 444 19.51 -14.36 -16.58
C ARG A 444 19.50 -12.85 -16.43
N VAL A 445 18.80 -12.30 -15.43
CA VAL A 445 18.80 -10.87 -15.11
C VAL A 445 18.44 -10.64 -13.64
N LYS A 446 19.09 -9.65 -13.01
CA LYS A 446 18.69 -9.10 -11.70
C LYS A 446 18.54 -7.59 -11.78
N PHE A 447 17.63 -7.03 -11.01
CA PHE A 447 17.30 -5.61 -10.94
C PHE A 447 17.62 -5.09 -9.54
N MET A 448 18.45 -4.07 -9.50
CA MET A 448 19.12 -3.63 -8.30
C MET A 448 18.56 -2.29 -7.85
N PHE A 449 18.26 -2.23 -6.56
CA PHE A 449 17.88 -1.03 -5.82
C PHE A 449 18.67 -1.08 -4.51
N PRO A 450 19.92 -0.58 -4.48
CA PRO A 450 20.85 -0.78 -3.36
C PRO A 450 20.25 -0.41 -2.01
N ASN A 451 20.15 -1.38 -1.09
CA ASN A 451 19.49 -1.23 0.19
C ASN A 451 20.20 -1.98 1.31
N GLN A 452 19.91 -1.61 2.56
CA GLN A 452 20.47 -2.22 3.77
C GLN A 452 20.10 -3.71 3.97
N PHE A 453 19.08 -4.21 3.28
CA PHE A 453 18.57 -5.58 3.44
C PHE A 453 19.18 -6.57 2.44
N SER A 454 19.99 -6.10 1.49
CA SER A 454 20.52 -6.92 0.38
C SER A 454 19.43 -7.61 -0.44
N VAL A 455 18.25 -6.99 -0.55
CA VAL A 455 17.11 -7.49 -1.33
C VAL A 455 17.14 -6.92 -2.74
N TYR A 456 16.78 -7.72 -3.74
CA TYR A 456 16.66 -7.31 -5.14
C TYR A 456 15.58 -8.12 -5.86
N LEU A 457 15.18 -7.66 -7.04
CA LEU A 457 14.29 -8.39 -7.95
C LEU A 457 15.14 -9.20 -8.92
N HIS A 458 14.77 -10.44 -9.24
CA HIS A 458 15.58 -11.23 -10.17
C HIS A 458 14.80 -12.34 -10.90
N ASP A 459 15.40 -12.87 -11.96
CA ASP A 459 14.95 -14.05 -12.69
C ASP A 459 15.19 -15.36 -11.88
N THR A 460 14.66 -16.49 -12.32
CA THR A 460 14.93 -17.80 -11.73
C THR A 460 14.79 -18.92 -12.75
N PRO A 461 15.64 -19.95 -12.71
CA PRO A 461 15.48 -21.13 -13.56
C PRO A 461 14.26 -21.97 -13.13
N THR A 462 13.77 -21.83 -11.89
CA THR A 462 12.67 -22.65 -11.37
C THR A 462 11.30 -22.01 -11.62
N LYS A 463 10.89 -21.91 -12.88
CA LYS A 463 9.64 -21.22 -13.30
C LYS A 463 8.35 -21.87 -12.76
N ARG A 464 8.32 -23.20 -12.59
CA ARG A 464 7.15 -23.95 -12.07
C ARG A 464 6.63 -23.46 -10.70
N LEU A 465 7.46 -22.78 -9.90
CA LEU A 465 7.02 -22.26 -8.59
C LEU A 465 6.03 -21.09 -8.71
N PHE A 466 5.95 -20.42 -9.87
CA PHE A 466 4.96 -19.37 -10.12
C PHE A 466 3.52 -19.90 -10.31
N GLU A 467 3.35 -21.23 -10.41
CA GLU A 467 2.05 -21.90 -10.49
C GLU A 467 1.46 -22.23 -9.11
N ARG A 468 2.22 -22.06 -8.03
CA ARG A 468 1.74 -22.30 -6.66
C ARG A 468 0.87 -21.13 -6.18
N ASP A 469 -0.14 -21.45 -5.37
CA ASP A 469 -0.99 -20.43 -4.72
C ASP A 469 -0.18 -19.60 -3.71
N VAL A 470 0.56 -20.29 -2.82
CA VAL A 470 1.48 -19.68 -1.86
C VAL A 470 2.89 -19.70 -2.43
N ARG A 471 3.48 -18.53 -2.68
CA ARG A 471 4.79 -18.37 -3.35
C ARG A 471 5.87 -17.79 -2.42
N ALA A 472 5.90 -18.26 -1.18
CA ALA A 472 6.89 -17.90 -0.17
C ALA A 472 8.02 -18.94 -0.11
N PHE A 473 8.93 -18.92 -1.09
CA PHE A 473 9.98 -19.95 -1.28
C PHE A 473 11.41 -19.41 -1.33
N SER A 474 11.61 -18.08 -1.33
CA SER A 474 12.94 -17.49 -1.44
C SER A 474 13.62 -17.30 -0.08
N HIS A 475 14.87 -16.82 -0.10
CA HIS A 475 15.63 -16.41 1.08
C HIS A 475 15.58 -14.88 1.31
N GLY A 476 14.48 -14.23 0.92
CA GLY A 476 14.24 -12.81 1.14
C GLY A 476 14.18 -11.98 -0.14
N CYS A 477 14.97 -12.31 -1.16
CA CYS A 477 14.90 -11.66 -2.48
C CYS A 477 13.60 -12.01 -3.24
N VAL A 478 13.21 -11.18 -4.21
CA VAL A 478 11.95 -11.34 -4.94
C VAL A 478 12.22 -11.88 -6.35
N ARG A 479 11.69 -13.05 -6.67
CA ARG A 479 11.81 -13.62 -8.02
C ARG A 479 10.63 -13.18 -8.89
N VAL A 480 10.88 -12.75 -10.11
CA VAL A 480 9.88 -12.23 -11.05
C VAL A 480 9.60 -13.27 -12.14
N GLN A 481 8.32 -13.50 -12.46
CA GLN A 481 7.92 -14.49 -13.47
C GLN A 481 8.30 -14.06 -14.88
N ARG A 482 8.07 -12.77 -15.19
CA ARG A 482 8.30 -12.11 -16.48
C ARG A 482 9.46 -11.09 -16.41
N PRO A 483 10.69 -11.52 -16.08
CA PRO A 483 11.78 -10.59 -15.84
C PRO A 483 12.29 -9.94 -17.13
N PHE A 484 12.22 -10.61 -18.28
CA PHE A 484 12.68 -10.01 -19.54
C PHE A 484 11.75 -8.89 -20.00
N ASP A 485 10.44 -9.09 -19.89
CA ASP A 485 9.45 -8.03 -20.15
C ASP A 485 9.66 -6.83 -19.23
N LEU A 486 10.03 -7.07 -17.96
CA LEU A 486 10.40 -6.00 -17.04
C LEU A 486 11.64 -5.25 -17.52
N ALA A 487 12.67 -5.96 -17.99
CA ALA A 487 13.86 -5.34 -18.54
C ALA A 487 13.55 -4.50 -19.79
N TYR A 488 12.72 -5.00 -20.71
CA TYR A 488 12.28 -4.25 -21.89
C TYR A 488 11.56 -2.98 -21.47
N ALA A 489 10.61 -3.09 -20.54
CA ALA A 489 9.83 -1.97 -20.03
C ALA A 489 10.70 -0.90 -19.33
N LEU A 490 11.75 -1.33 -18.61
CA LEU A 490 12.68 -0.41 -17.95
C LEU A 490 13.57 0.36 -18.94
N LEU A 491 13.89 -0.26 -20.07
CA LEU A 491 14.73 0.30 -21.14
C LEU A 491 13.96 1.16 -22.15
N GLN A 492 12.62 1.20 -22.07
CA GLN A 492 11.80 2.05 -22.93
C GLN A 492 12.22 3.52 -22.84
N GLY A 493 12.50 4.13 -24.00
CA GLY A 493 12.98 5.51 -24.14
C GLY A 493 14.45 5.72 -23.76
N GLN A 494 15.17 4.68 -23.32
CA GLN A 494 16.62 4.75 -23.05
C GLN A 494 17.45 4.25 -24.25
N VAL A 495 16.91 3.30 -25.01
CA VAL A 495 17.47 2.71 -26.24
C VAL A 495 16.36 2.61 -27.30
N ASP A 496 16.74 2.55 -28.58
CA ASP A 496 15.79 2.58 -29.71
C ASP A 496 14.90 1.32 -29.78
N ASP A 497 15.52 0.13 -29.66
CA ASP A 497 14.82 -1.15 -29.58
C ASP A 497 15.21 -1.88 -28.29
N PRO A 498 14.44 -1.71 -27.19
CA PRO A 498 14.67 -2.37 -25.92
C PRO A 498 14.75 -3.90 -25.98
N GLU A 499 13.91 -4.52 -26.81
CA GLU A 499 13.80 -5.98 -26.87
C GLU A 499 14.99 -6.58 -27.62
N ALA A 500 15.28 -6.08 -28.82
CA ALA A 500 16.42 -6.55 -29.61
C ALA A 500 17.74 -6.29 -28.89
N THR A 501 17.89 -5.11 -28.29
CA THR A 501 19.08 -4.72 -27.54
C THR A 501 19.32 -5.65 -26.36
N PHE A 502 18.30 -5.88 -25.52
CA PHE A 502 18.44 -6.77 -24.37
C PHE A 502 18.66 -8.23 -24.77
N LYS A 503 17.98 -8.72 -25.82
CA LYS A 503 18.22 -10.07 -26.35
C LYS A 503 19.66 -10.23 -26.87
N ALA A 504 20.26 -9.20 -27.47
CA ALA A 504 21.66 -9.22 -27.88
C ALA A 504 22.60 -9.36 -26.66
N TRP A 505 22.34 -8.63 -25.58
CA TRP A 505 23.11 -8.77 -24.34
C TRP A 505 22.96 -10.16 -23.72
N LEU A 506 21.75 -10.72 -23.70
CA LEU A 506 21.51 -12.10 -23.26
C LEU A 506 22.32 -13.11 -24.10
N ARG A 507 22.27 -13.02 -25.44
CA ARG A 507 22.99 -13.93 -26.35
C ARG A 507 24.51 -13.88 -26.15
N SER A 508 25.06 -12.72 -25.77
CA SER A 508 26.49 -12.60 -25.52
C SER A 508 27.00 -13.49 -24.38
N GLY A 509 26.13 -13.92 -23.45
CA GLY A 509 26.49 -14.69 -22.26
C GLY A 509 27.36 -13.95 -21.24
N ARG A 510 27.86 -12.76 -21.58
CA ARG A 510 28.71 -11.92 -20.74
C ARG A 510 27.85 -11.19 -19.71
N GLU A 511 28.35 -11.13 -18.48
CA GLU A 511 27.78 -10.28 -17.44
C GLU A 511 27.85 -8.81 -17.87
N ARG A 512 26.75 -8.09 -17.73
CA ARG A 512 26.65 -6.68 -18.11
C ARG A 512 25.81 -5.92 -17.11
N ARG A 513 26.39 -4.88 -16.51
CA ARG A 513 25.64 -3.85 -15.79
C ARG A 513 25.06 -2.85 -16.77
N VAL A 514 23.81 -2.47 -16.55
CA VAL A 514 23.07 -1.48 -17.34
C VAL A 514 22.42 -0.51 -16.38
N ASP A 515 22.96 0.70 -16.28
CA ASP A 515 22.40 1.76 -15.46
C ASP A 515 21.17 2.37 -16.14
N LEU A 516 20.13 2.66 -15.35
CA LEU A 516 18.89 3.23 -15.81
C LEU A 516 19.00 4.75 -15.87
N LYS A 517 18.70 5.35 -17.03
CA LYS A 517 18.65 6.83 -17.19
C LYS A 517 17.51 7.44 -16.36
N ARG A 518 16.44 6.69 -16.14
CA ARG A 518 15.32 7.04 -15.27
C ARG A 518 15.26 5.99 -14.16
N THR A 519 15.52 6.38 -12.92
CA THR A 519 15.34 5.49 -11.77
C THR A 519 13.85 5.12 -11.61
N VAL A 520 13.58 4.07 -10.83
CA VAL A 520 12.22 3.58 -10.58
C VAL A 520 12.06 3.31 -9.09
N LYS A 521 11.06 3.89 -8.44
CA LYS A 521 10.76 3.54 -7.05
C LYS A 521 10.27 2.10 -6.96
N VAL A 522 10.75 1.35 -5.98
CA VAL A 522 10.34 -0.02 -5.70
C VAL A 522 9.67 -0.04 -4.34
N TYR A 523 8.38 -0.33 -4.33
CA TYR A 523 7.58 -0.52 -3.13
C TYR A 523 7.47 -2.01 -2.83
N LEU A 524 8.19 -2.50 -1.82
CA LEU A 524 7.96 -3.84 -1.27
C LEU A 524 6.97 -3.72 -0.12
N THR A 525 5.73 -4.16 -0.34
CA THR A 525 4.61 -3.97 0.60
C THR A 525 3.92 -5.27 0.93
N TYR A 526 3.14 -5.27 2.01
CA TYR A 526 2.29 -6.40 2.38
C TYR A 526 0.84 -5.93 2.53
N ARG A 527 0.03 -6.11 1.48
CA ARG A 527 -1.36 -5.64 1.40
C ARG A 527 -2.30 -6.84 1.31
N THR A 528 -3.00 -7.12 2.39
CA THR A 528 -3.93 -8.26 2.47
C THR A 528 -5.37 -7.88 2.17
N VAL A 529 -5.68 -6.58 2.15
CA VAL A 529 -6.90 -6.01 1.57
C VAL A 529 -6.50 -4.90 0.63
N PHE A 530 -6.95 -4.97 -0.61
CA PHE A 530 -6.68 -3.97 -1.64
C PHE A 530 -7.79 -3.96 -2.68
N VAL A 531 -7.85 -2.90 -3.47
CA VAL A 531 -8.75 -2.82 -4.62
C VAL A 531 -7.97 -3.23 -5.86
N ASP A 532 -8.45 -4.22 -6.61
CA ASP A 532 -7.82 -4.59 -7.87
C ASP A 532 -8.23 -3.66 -9.02
N ARG A 533 -7.71 -3.95 -10.22
CA ARG A 533 -7.94 -3.10 -11.41
C ARG A 533 -9.39 -3.09 -11.90
N ASN A 534 -10.17 -4.14 -11.58
CA ASN A 534 -11.61 -4.15 -11.88
C ASN A 534 -12.38 -3.27 -10.88
N GLY A 535 -11.70 -2.79 -9.83
CA GLY A 535 -12.31 -2.04 -8.76
C GLY A 535 -12.87 -2.92 -7.66
N ASP A 536 -12.60 -4.22 -7.67
CA ASP A 536 -13.13 -5.15 -6.68
C ASP A 536 -12.22 -5.25 -5.47
N ILE A 537 -12.83 -5.41 -4.30
CA ILE A 537 -12.08 -5.61 -3.06
C ILE A 537 -11.58 -7.04 -3.00
N GLN A 538 -10.27 -7.15 -2.88
CA GLN A 538 -9.53 -8.39 -2.80
C GLN A 538 -9.05 -8.63 -1.39
N TYR A 539 -9.15 -9.88 -0.95
CA TYR A 539 -8.63 -10.34 0.33
C TYR A 539 -7.57 -11.43 0.13
N ARG A 540 -6.49 -11.37 0.91
CA ARG A 540 -5.42 -12.38 0.92
C ARG A 540 -5.18 -12.92 2.31
N ALA A 541 -4.54 -14.10 2.38
CA ALA A 541 -4.15 -14.69 3.64
C ALA A 541 -2.98 -13.92 4.26
N ASP A 542 -2.97 -13.81 5.59
CA ASP A 542 -1.84 -13.26 6.34
C ASP A 542 -0.75 -14.34 6.54
N ILE A 543 -0.02 -14.64 5.47
CA ILE A 543 1.01 -15.68 5.42
C ILE A 543 2.15 -15.50 6.44
N TYR A 544 2.43 -14.26 6.89
CA TYR A 544 3.49 -13.94 7.86
C TYR A 544 2.98 -13.53 9.25
N GLY A 545 1.66 -13.45 9.46
CA GLY A 545 1.11 -12.98 10.75
C GLY A 545 1.30 -11.47 10.98
N ARG A 546 1.59 -10.69 9.93
CA ARG A 546 1.85 -9.23 10.04
C ARG A 546 0.57 -8.47 10.36
N ASP A 547 -0.57 -8.88 9.78
CA ASP A 547 -1.85 -8.25 10.08
C ASP A 547 -2.22 -8.44 11.54
N ALA A 548 -2.03 -9.64 12.07
CA ALA A 548 -2.29 -9.92 13.48
C ALA A 548 -1.49 -9.01 14.42
N ARG A 549 -0.21 -8.75 14.10
CA ARG A 549 0.65 -7.85 14.89
C ARG A 549 0.25 -6.38 14.75
N VAL A 550 -0.05 -5.92 13.54
CA VAL A 550 -0.55 -4.55 13.30
C VAL A 550 -1.90 -4.34 14.00
N LEU A 551 -2.83 -5.28 13.90
CA LEU A 551 -4.12 -5.21 14.58
C LEU A 551 -3.97 -5.17 16.10
N LYS A 552 -3.06 -5.96 16.67
CA LYS A 552 -2.72 -5.90 18.10
C LYS A 552 -2.22 -4.50 18.50
N ALA A 553 -1.33 -3.91 17.70
CA ALA A 553 -0.82 -2.56 17.95
C ALA A 553 -1.92 -1.49 17.83
N LEU A 554 -2.85 -1.63 16.88
CA LEU A 554 -4.02 -0.76 16.74
C LEU A 554 -4.97 -0.87 17.96
N ARG A 555 -5.23 -2.08 18.45
CA ARG A 555 -6.02 -2.29 19.67
C ARG A 555 -5.37 -1.65 20.89
N ALA A 556 -4.04 -1.74 21.01
CA ALA A 556 -3.29 -1.14 22.11
C ALA A 556 -3.43 0.40 22.16
N VAL A 557 -3.72 1.04 21.02
CA VAL A 557 -4.03 2.47 20.95
C VAL A 557 -5.53 2.80 20.99
N GLY A 558 -6.38 1.80 21.24
CA GLY A 558 -7.82 1.96 21.48
C GLY A 558 -8.72 1.76 20.25
N VAL A 559 -8.21 1.17 19.15
CA VAL A 559 -9.06 0.84 18.00
C VAL A 559 -9.95 -0.34 18.35
N ASP A 560 -11.27 -0.16 18.20
CA ASP A 560 -12.25 -1.24 18.28
C ASP A 560 -12.15 -2.14 17.04
N SER A 561 -12.02 -3.45 17.26
CA SER A 561 -11.95 -4.44 16.19
C SER A 561 -13.09 -5.46 16.23
N LEU A 562 -14.15 -5.19 17.01
CA LEU A 562 -15.35 -6.03 17.10
C LEU A 562 -15.08 -7.48 17.52
N SER A 563 -14.03 -7.70 18.32
CA SER A 563 -13.50 -9.04 18.65
C SER A 563 -13.19 -9.20 20.12
#